data_AF-A0A919VEG7-F1
#
_entry.id   AF-A0A919VEG7-F1
#
_cell.length_a   1.000
_cell.length_b   1.000
_cell.length_c   1.000
_cell.angle_alpha   90.00
_cell.angle_beta   90.00
_cell.angle_gamma   90.00
#
_symmetry.space_group_name_H-M   'P 1'
#
loop_
_entity.id
_entity.type
_entity.pdbx_description
1 polymer ?
#
loop_
_entity_poly.entity_id
_entity_poly.type
_entity_poly.pdbx_seq_one_letter_code
_entity_poly.pdbx_strand_id
1 'polypeptide(L)'
;MASQKGITADQLRSMIVDAQSQKIDQMVTNGKLAQDKANTMKTNLKTKIQKWNGSLKQGKHATNPIYLVLESKLGFTKTQIEDAAKSGKTAFDLASQKGITADQLRSMIIDAQSQKIDQMVTNGKLTQDKANTMKANLKAKMQKWNGSLAHKTTKK
;
A
#
# COMPACT_ATOMS: atom_id res chain seq x y z
N MET A 1 7.16 20.65 18.52
CA MET A 1 7.78 20.04 17.32
C MET A 1 7.35 18.58 17.27
N ALA A 2 6.64 18.14 16.23
CA ALA A 2 5.94 16.85 16.20
C ALA A 2 6.92 15.69 15.93
N SER A 3 7.24 14.92 16.96
CA SER A 3 7.94 13.64 16.85
C SER A 3 6.97 12.55 16.40
N GLN A 4 6.82 12.33 15.09
CA GLN A 4 6.20 11.09 14.59
C GLN A 4 7.13 9.92 14.93
N LYS A 5 6.94 9.34 16.12
CA LYS A 5 7.60 8.11 16.57
C LYS A 5 7.22 6.99 15.60
N GLY A 6 8.16 6.61 14.72
CA GLY A 6 8.01 5.48 13.81
C GLY A 6 7.89 4.19 14.61
N ILE A 7 6.81 3.44 14.36
CA ILE A 7 6.51 2.16 15.01
C ILE A 7 7.34 1.08 14.30
N THR A 8 8.11 0.27 15.04
CA THR A 8 8.91 -0.83 14.44
C THR A 8 8.03 -2.01 14.00
N ALA A 9 8.53 -2.89 13.12
CA ALA A 9 7.77 -4.07 12.66
C ALA A 9 7.30 -4.98 13.82
N ASP A 10 8.10 -5.10 14.87
CA ASP A 10 7.72 -5.87 16.07
C ASP A 10 6.70 -5.14 16.94
N GLN A 11 6.85 -3.81 17.08
CA GLN A 11 5.82 -3.00 17.72
C GLN A 11 4.50 -3.08 16.94
N LEU A 12 4.54 -3.14 15.61
CA LEU A 12 3.35 -3.26 14.80
C LEU A 12 2.71 -4.66 14.88
N ARG A 13 3.49 -5.74 14.87
CA ARG A 13 2.99 -7.10 15.13
C ARG A 13 2.30 -7.16 16.50
N SER A 14 2.92 -6.55 17.52
CA SER A 14 2.30 -6.41 18.84
C SER A 14 1.00 -5.65 18.76
N MET A 15 0.96 -4.48 18.10
CA MET A 15 -0.26 -3.69 17.96
C MET A 15 -1.39 -4.42 17.22
N ILE A 16 -1.08 -5.25 16.21
CA ILE A 16 -2.10 -6.05 15.52
C ILE A 16 -2.62 -7.17 16.44
N VAL A 17 -1.73 -7.85 17.17
CA VAL A 17 -2.13 -8.85 18.17
C VAL A 17 -2.99 -8.20 19.27
N ASP A 18 -2.61 -7.02 19.75
CA ASP A 18 -3.32 -6.29 20.81
C ASP A 18 -4.69 -5.83 20.34
N ALA A 19 -4.78 -5.18 19.17
CA ALA A 19 -6.05 -4.70 18.63
C ALA A 19 -7.08 -5.82 18.39
N GLN A 20 -6.62 -6.97 17.88
CA GLN A 20 -7.51 -8.11 17.67
C GLN A 20 -7.81 -8.86 18.98
N SER A 21 -6.88 -8.88 19.95
CA SER A 21 -7.12 -9.43 21.29
C SER A 21 -8.20 -8.64 22.03
N GLN A 22 -8.22 -7.31 21.92
CA GLN A 22 -9.27 -6.46 22.49
C GLN A 22 -10.66 -6.78 21.91
N LYS A 23 -10.74 -7.04 20.60
CA LYS A 23 -12.00 -7.43 19.96
C LYS A 23 -12.47 -8.81 20.42
N ILE A 24 -11.54 -9.73 20.67
CA ILE A 24 -11.83 -11.03 21.27
C ILE A 24 -12.36 -10.87 22.70
N ASP A 25 -11.76 -10.00 23.51
CA ASP A 25 -12.23 -9.71 24.87
C ASP A 25 -13.63 -9.11 24.89
N GLN A 26 -13.93 -8.18 23.99
CA GLN A 26 -15.28 -7.64 23.84
C GLN A 26 -16.31 -8.72 23.50
N MET A 27 -15.94 -9.74 22.73
CA MET A 27 -16.83 -10.87 22.45
C MET A 27 -17.09 -11.72 23.70
N VAL A 28 -16.11 -11.82 24.62
CA VAL A 28 -16.33 -12.49 25.91
C VAL A 28 -17.20 -11.66 26.84
N THR A 29 -16.93 -10.36 26.96
CA THR A 29 -17.76 -9.43 27.75
C THR A 29 -19.21 -9.43 27.27
N ASN A 30 -19.43 -9.50 25.96
CA ASN A 30 -20.76 -9.57 25.37
C ASN A 30 -21.39 -10.98 25.42
N GLY A 31 -20.77 -11.94 26.10
CA GLY A 31 -21.26 -13.32 26.24
C GLY A 31 -21.25 -14.14 24.93
N LYS A 32 -20.70 -13.59 23.84
CA LYS A 32 -20.66 -14.23 22.51
C LYS A 32 -19.54 -15.26 22.39
N LEU A 33 -18.59 -15.28 23.33
CA LEU A 33 -17.44 -16.17 23.33
C LEU A 33 -17.07 -16.57 24.76
N ALA A 34 -16.79 -17.86 25.00
CA ALA A 34 -16.29 -18.31 26.29
C ALA A 34 -14.83 -17.88 26.50
N GLN A 35 -14.45 -17.59 27.75
CA GLN A 35 -13.10 -17.14 28.14
C GLN A 35 -12.01 -18.10 27.63
N ASP A 36 -12.22 -19.42 27.73
CA ASP A 36 -11.25 -20.42 27.31
C ASP A 36 -11.01 -20.37 25.79
N LYS A 37 -12.07 -20.20 25.01
CA LYS A 37 -11.98 -20.06 23.55
C LYS A 37 -11.28 -18.75 23.16
N ALA A 38 -11.53 -17.67 23.89
CA ALA A 38 -10.83 -16.40 23.70
C ALA A 38 -9.32 -16.55 23.90
N ASN A 39 -8.89 -17.24 24.95
CA ASN A 39 -7.48 -17.49 25.23
C ASN A 39 -6.80 -18.31 24.13
N THR A 40 -7.49 -19.34 23.61
CA THR A 40 -6.99 -20.12 22.45
C THR A 40 -6.88 -19.26 21.20
N MET A 41 -7.88 -18.42 20.91
CA MET A 41 -7.88 -17.54 19.74
C MET A 41 -6.73 -16.52 19.80
N LYS A 42 -6.51 -15.89 20.96
CA LYS A 42 -5.39 -14.95 21.16
C LYS A 42 -4.04 -15.61 20.99
N THR A 43 -3.86 -16.82 21.54
CA THR A 43 -2.62 -17.59 21.38
C THR A 43 -2.36 -17.94 19.92
N ASN A 44 -3.35 -18.50 19.24
CA ASN A 44 -3.24 -18.84 17.81
C ASN A 44 -2.98 -17.61 16.94
N LEU A 45 -3.60 -16.48 17.27
CA LEU A 45 -3.37 -15.23 16.59
C LEU A 45 -1.92 -14.76 16.78
N LYS A 46 -1.43 -14.72 18.01
CA LYS A 46 -0.05 -14.36 18.34
C LYS A 46 0.93 -15.25 17.57
N THR A 47 0.72 -16.56 17.56
CA THR A 47 1.56 -17.49 16.81
C THR A 47 1.49 -17.27 15.30
N LYS A 48 0.31 -17.02 14.73
CA LYS A 48 0.14 -16.74 13.30
C LYS A 48 0.82 -15.44 12.90
N ILE A 49 0.65 -14.36 13.67
CA ILE A 49 1.28 -13.07 13.40
C ILE A 49 2.79 -13.14 13.60
N GLN A 50 3.27 -13.89 14.59
CA GLN A 50 4.70 -14.14 14.76
C GLN A 50 5.31 -14.95 13.61
N LYS A 51 4.57 -15.92 13.04
CA LYS A 51 5.01 -16.70 11.88
C LYS A 51 4.74 -16.01 10.53
N TRP A 52 4.00 -14.91 10.53
CA TRP A 52 3.64 -14.18 9.31
C TRP A 52 4.80 -13.29 8.86
N ASN A 53 5.32 -13.58 7.67
CA ASN A 53 6.39 -12.80 7.02
C ASN A 53 5.87 -11.58 6.24
N GLY A 54 4.62 -11.20 6.48
CA GLY A 54 4.03 -10.05 5.83
C GLY A 54 3.50 -10.26 4.40
N SER A 55 3.65 -11.43 3.79
CA SER A 55 3.23 -11.58 2.39
C SER A 55 1.70 -11.56 2.25
N LEU A 56 1.15 -10.46 1.71
CA LEU A 56 -0.06 -10.52 0.88
C LEU A 56 0.40 -11.10 -0.46
N LYS A 57 -0.09 -12.29 -0.82
CA LYS A 57 0.20 -12.90 -2.14
C LYS A 57 -0.38 -11.99 -3.23
N GLN A 58 0.40 -11.00 -3.67
CA GLN A 58 0.17 -10.31 -4.93
C GLN A 58 0.49 -11.32 -6.04
N GLY A 59 -0.51 -11.64 -6.87
CA GLY A 59 -0.30 -12.39 -8.10
C GLY A 59 0.79 -11.74 -8.97
N LYS A 60 1.35 -12.52 -9.91
CA LYS A 60 2.54 -12.24 -10.74
C LYS A 60 2.50 -10.98 -11.65
N HIS A 61 1.67 -9.98 -11.35
CA HIS A 61 1.75 -8.67 -11.98
C HIS A 61 2.26 -7.68 -10.95
N ALA A 62 3.55 -7.34 -11.03
CA ALA A 62 4.04 -6.09 -10.48
C ALA A 62 3.37 -4.95 -11.27
N THR A 63 2.12 -4.63 -10.92
CA THR A 63 1.33 -3.61 -11.59
C THR A 63 2.05 -2.27 -11.46
N ASN A 64 2.32 -1.65 -12.60
CA ASN A 64 2.79 -0.29 -12.68
C ASN A 64 1.86 0.58 -11.80
N PRO A 65 2.38 1.31 -10.79
CA PRO A 65 1.53 2.06 -9.86
C PRO A 65 0.67 3.12 -10.56
N ILE A 66 1.12 3.62 -11.71
CA ILE A 66 0.37 4.54 -12.54
C ILE A 66 -0.87 3.84 -13.09
N TYR A 67 -0.72 2.64 -13.68
CA TYR A 67 -1.84 1.85 -14.20
C TYR A 67 -2.83 1.51 -13.09
N LEU A 68 -2.33 1.10 -11.91
CA LEU A 68 -3.19 0.77 -10.78
C LEU A 68 -4.07 1.94 -10.34
N VAL A 69 -3.53 3.17 -10.31
CA VAL A 69 -4.32 4.36 -9.96
C VAL A 69 -5.29 4.73 -11.07
N LEU A 70 -4.87 4.69 -12.34
CA LEU A 70 -5.76 4.96 -13.48
C LEU A 70 -6.93 3.96 -13.53
N GLU A 71 -6.68 2.68 -13.25
CA GLU A 71 -7.72 1.65 -13.18
C GLU A 71 -8.60 1.81 -11.94
N SER A 72 -7.99 1.83 -10.76
CA SER A 72 -8.71 1.73 -9.49
C SER A 72 -9.35 3.05 -9.02
N LYS A 73 -8.80 4.20 -9.41
CA LYS A 73 -9.27 5.52 -8.97
C LYS A 73 -9.99 6.28 -10.08
N LEU A 74 -9.56 6.11 -11.33
CA LEU A 74 -10.14 6.83 -12.47
C LEU A 74 -11.05 5.96 -13.35
N GLY A 75 -11.07 4.65 -13.11
CA GLY A 75 -11.95 3.72 -13.81
C GLY A 75 -11.57 3.48 -15.28
N PHE A 76 -10.31 3.72 -15.66
CA PHE A 76 -9.83 3.33 -16.98
C PHE A 76 -9.61 1.82 -17.04
N THR A 77 -9.87 1.21 -18.19
CA THR A 77 -9.45 -0.18 -18.42
C THR A 77 -7.99 -0.22 -18.87
N LYS A 78 -7.32 -1.35 -18.65
CA LYS A 78 -5.96 -1.59 -19.13
C LYS A 78 -5.83 -1.28 -20.63
N THR A 79 -6.77 -1.73 -21.44
CA THR A 79 -6.80 -1.48 -22.90
C THR A 79 -6.88 0.02 -23.21
N GLN A 80 -7.71 0.78 -22.50
CA GLN A 80 -7.79 2.24 -22.69
C GLN A 80 -6.46 2.93 -22.36
N ILE A 81 -5.78 2.50 -21.31
CA ILE A 81 -4.47 3.05 -20.91
C ILE A 81 -3.41 2.68 -21.94
N GLU A 82 -3.41 1.45 -22.45
CA GLU A 82 -2.48 0.98 -23.48
C GLU A 82 -2.69 1.72 -24.81
N ASP A 83 -3.93 1.91 -25.23
CA ASP A 83 -4.23 2.62 -26.48
C ASP A 83 -3.92 4.11 -26.37
N ALA A 84 -4.14 4.71 -25.20
CA ALA A 84 -3.69 6.06 -24.92
C ALA A 84 -2.16 6.16 -25.00
N ALA A 85 -1.43 5.20 -24.43
CA ALA A 85 0.03 5.16 -24.49
C ALA A 85 0.55 5.00 -25.94
N LYS A 86 -0.08 4.13 -26.75
CA LYS A 86 0.25 3.97 -28.18
C LYS A 86 -0.02 5.24 -28.99
N SER A 87 -1.08 5.95 -28.62
CA SER A 87 -1.48 7.22 -29.26
C SER A 87 -0.63 8.41 -28.79
N GLY A 88 0.39 8.19 -27.94
CA GLY A 88 1.24 9.25 -27.41
C GLY A 88 0.61 10.10 -26.31
N LYS A 89 -0.58 9.75 -25.82
CA LYS A 89 -1.22 10.42 -24.69
C LYS A 89 -0.51 10.07 -23.38
N THR A 90 -0.55 11.02 -22.45
CA THR A 90 0.02 10.87 -21.11
C THR A 90 -1.04 10.47 -20.09
N ALA A 91 -0.59 10.01 -18.93
CA ALA A 91 -1.44 9.77 -17.78
C ALA A 91 -2.12 11.06 -17.31
N PHE A 92 -1.51 12.23 -17.52
CA PHE A 92 -2.11 13.51 -17.21
C PHE A 92 -3.27 13.85 -18.15
N ASP A 93 -3.16 13.49 -19.42
CA ASP A 93 -4.27 13.64 -20.39
C ASP A 93 -5.44 12.73 -20.04
N LEU A 94 -5.16 11.51 -19.59
CA LEU A 94 -6.18 10.59 -19.09
C LEU A 94 -6.82 11.11 -17.80
N ALA A 95 -6.02 11.60 -16.84
CA ALA A 95 -6.53 12.16 -15.60
C ALA A 95 -7.38 13.42 -15.84
N SER A 96 -6.98 14.27 -16.77
CA SER A 96 -7.73 15.48 -17.14
C SER A 96 -9.13 15.15 -17.68
N GLN A 97 -9.30 14.03 -18.40
CA GLN A 97 -10.64 13.57 -18.85
C GLN A 97 -11.59 13.24 -17.69
N LYS A 98 -11.06 12.99 -16.50
CA LYS A 98 -11.82 12.74 -15.26
C LYS A 98 -11.84 13.96 -14.33
N GLY A 99 -11.40 15.12 -14.81
CA GLY A 99 -11.33 16.34 -14.01
C GLY A 99 -10.22 16.32 -12.95
N ILE A 100 -9.22 15.47 -13.10
CA ILE A 100 -8.11 15.33 -12.15
C ILE A 100 -6.88 16.02 -12.71
N THR A 101 -6.27 16.90 -11.91
CA THR A 101 -5.04 17.59 -12.30
C THR A 101 -3.82 16.69 -12.21
N ALA A 102 -2.74 17.07 -12.89
CA ALA A 102 -1.47 16.34 -12.83
C ALA A 102 -0.95 16.18 -11.38
N ASP A 103 -1.10 17.19 -10.54
CA ASP A 103 -0.67 17.15 -9.14
C ASP A 103 -1.53 16.24 -8.29
N GLN A 104 -2.85 16.24 -8.50
CA GLN A 104 -3.75 15.31 -7.84
C GLN A 104 -3.42 13.86 -8.23
N LEU A 105 -3.18 13.59 -9.51
CA LEU A 105 -2.78 12.27 -9.97
C LEU A 105 -1.45 11.83 -9.34
N ARG A 106 -0.44 12.70 -9.30
CA ARG A 106 0.84 12.43 -8.64
C ARG A 106 0.63 12.08 -7.17
N SER A 107 -0.20 12.83 -6.44
CA SER A 107 -0.51 12.55 -5.04
C SER A 107 -1.16 11.17 -4.89
N MET A 108 -2.15 10.84 -5.71
CA MET A 108 -2.81 9.53 -5.66
C MET A 108 -1.83 8.36 -5.89
N ILE A 109 -0.86 8.54 -6.79
CA ILE A 109 0.20 7.54 -7.05
C ILE A 109 1.14 7.45 -5.86
N ILE A 110 1.55 8.58 -5.28
CA ILE A 110 2.40 8.62 -4.08
C ILE A 110 1.72 7.90 -2.93
N ASP A 111 0.43 8.12 -2.72
CA ASP A 111 -0.34 7.52 -1.63
C ASP A 111 -0.47 6.02 -1.81
N ALA A 112 -0.87 5.55 -3.01
CA ALA A 112 -1.01 4.13 -3.30
C ALA A 112 0.32 3.36 -3.10
N GLN A 113 1.44 3.94 -3.53
CA GLN A 113 2.75 3.34 -3.34
C GLN A 113 3.28 3.49 -1.91
N SER A 114 2.97 4.59 -1.23
CA SER A 114 3.31 4.76 0.19
C SER A 114 2.62 3.71 1.03
N GLN A 115 1.35 3.40 0.75
CA GLN A 115 0.64 2.29 1.39
C GLN A 115 1.32 0.95 1.14
N LYS A 116 1.81 0.71 -0.08
CA LYS A 116 2.56 -0.52 -0.40
C LYS A 116 3.89 -0.57 0.35
N ILE A 117 4.61 0.55 0.45
CA ILE A 117 5.85 0.67 1.21
C ILE A 117 5.59 0.44 2.70
N ASP A 118 4.53 1.05 3.26
CA ASP A 118 4.12 0.86 4.65
C ASP A 118 3.71 -0.58 4.93
N GLN A 119 3.05 -1.23 3.97
CA GLN A 119 2.84 -2.68 4.03
C GLN A 119 4.18 -3.41 4.05
N MET A 120 5.16 -3.10 3.20
CA MET A 120 6.48 -3.75 3.23
C MET A 120 7.23 -3.54 4.55
N VAL A 121 7.08 -2.37 5.19
CA VAL A 121 7.58 -2.12 6.55
C VAL A 121 6.85 -2.97 7.57
N THR A 122 5.52 -2.98 7.48
CA THR A 122 4.64 -3.79 8.32
C THR A 122 4.99 -5.28 8.23
N ASN A 123 5.39 -5.69 7.03
CA ASN A 123 5.77 -7.04 6.68
C ASN A 123 7.18 -7.42 7.16
N GLY A 124 7.92 -6.47 7.74
CA GLY A 124 9.32 -6.66 8.14
C GLY A 124 10.29 -6.84 6.98
N LYS A 125 9.83 -6.62 5.73
CA LYS A 125 10.67 -6.69 4.52
C LYS A 125 11.48 -5.41 4.31
N LEU A 126 11.11 -4.34 5.00
CA LEU A 126 11.72 -3.02 4.91
C LEU A 126 11.82 -2.39 6.31
N THR A 127 12.92 -1.69 6.59
CA THR A 127 13.02 -0.88 7.80
C THR A 127 12.32 0.47 7.59
N GLN A 128 11.89 1.12 8.67
CA GLN A 128 11.23 2.43 8.60
C GLN A 128 12.10 3.48 7.88
N ASP A 129 13.41 3.49 8.11
CA ASP A 129 14.33 4.43 7.46
C ASP A 129 14.43 4.21 5.95
N LYS A 130 14.48 2.95 5.52
CA LYS A 130 14.43 2.59 4.10
C LYS A 130 13.07 2.95 3.51
N ALA A 131 11.98 2.82 4.27
CA ALA A 131 10.64 3.23 3.85
C ALA A 131 10.54 4.72 3.59
N ASN A 132 11.03 5.51 4.54
CA ASN A 132 11.06 6.96 4.45
C ASN A 132 11.90 7.41 3.25
N THR A 133 13.06 6.78 3.07
CA THR A 133 13.92 7.01 1.90
C THR A 133 13.22 6.66 0.59
N MET A 134 12.51 5.52 0.53
CA MET A 134 11.74 5.11 -0.64
C MET A 134 10.59 6.07 -0.94
N LYS A 135 9.86 6.54 0.07
CA LYS A 135 8.79 7.54 -0.07
C LYS A 135 9.33 8.88 -0.55
N ALA A 136 10.45 9.35 0.01
CA ALA A 136 11.11 10.57 -0.43
C ALA A 136 11.56 10.47 -1.90
N ASN A 137 12.21 9.36 -2.26
CA ASN A 137 12.63 9.08 -3.63
C ASN A 137 11.43 8.97 -4.59
N LEU A 138 10.34 8.37 -4.15
CA LEU A 138 9.10 8.29 -4.91
C LEU A 138 8.54 9.68 -5.19
N LYS A 139 8.47 10.56 -4.18
CA LYS A 139 8.03 11.94 -4.34
C LYS A 139 8.91 12.70 -5.33
N ALA A 140 10.24 12.59 -5.21
CA ALA A 140 11.18 13.21 -6.14
C ALA A 140 11.03 12.68 -7.57
N LYS A 141 10.82 11.36 -7.75
CA LYS A 141 10.54 10.76 -9.06
C LYS A 141 9.23 11.25 -9.66
N MET A 142 8.17 11.36 -8.85
CA MET A 142 6.85 11.83 -9.32
C MET A 142 6.85 13.31 -9.70
N GLN A 143 7.67 14.14 -9.03
CA GLN A 143 7.88 15.53 -9.45
C GLN A 143 8.56 15.63 -10.82
N LYS A 144 9.56 14.76 -11.09
CA LYS A 144 10.26 14.71 -12.39
C LYS A 144 9.47 13.96 -13.47
N TRP A 145 8.41 13.26 -13.10
CA TRP A 145 7.61 12.48 -14.03
C TRP A 145 6.65 13.39 -14.78
N ASN A 146 6.71 13.29 -16.11
CA ASN A 146 5.96 14.10 -17.07
C ASN A 146 4.65 13.43 -17.52
N GLY A 147 4.17 12.41 -16.82
CA GLY A 147 2.94 11.71 -17.18
C GLY A 147 3.14 10.59 -18.20
N SER A 148 4.38 10.30 -18.63
CA SER A 148 4.64 9.24 -19.61
C SER A 148 4.07 7.89 -19.16
N LEU A 149 3.21 7.31 -20.02
CA LEU A 149 2.66 5.96 -19.89
C LEU A 149 3.53 4.89 -20.58
N ALA A 150 4.51 5.33 -21.38
CA ALA A 150 5.44 4.42 -22.03
C ALA A 150 6.39 3.83 -21.00
N HIS A 151 6.58 2.51 -21.03
CA HIS A 151 7.73 1.91 -20.37
C HIS A 151 8.97 2.47 -21.06
N LYS A 152 9.79 3.26 -20.36
CA LYS A 152 11.16 3.52 -20.82
C LYS A 152 11.88 2.18 -20.82
N THR A 153 11.75 1.42 -21.90
CA THR A 153 12.76 0.44 -22.27
C THR A 153 14.01 1.27 -22.55
N THR A 154 14.83 1.46 -21.53
CA THR A 154 16.22 1.88 -21.73
C THR A 154 16.87 0.78 -22.56
N LYS A 155 16.78 0.88 -23.89
CA LYS A 155 17.79 0.30 -24.77
C LYS A 155 19.05 1.13 -24.54
N LYS A 156 20.01 0.56 -23.84
CA LYS A 156 21.42 0.87 -24.03
C LYS A 156 22.19 -0.43 -23.98
#